data_AF-A0AAV4LRC5-F1
#
_entry.id   AF-A0AAV4LRC5-F1
#
_cell.length_a   1.000
_cell.length_b   1.000
_cell.length_c   1.000
_cell.angle_alpha   90.00
_cell.angle_beta   90.00
_cell.angle_gamma   90.00
#
_symmetry.space_group_name_H-M   'P 1'
#
loop_
_entity.id
_entity.type
_entity.pdbx_description
1 polymer ?
#
loop_
_entity_poly.entity_id
_entity_poly.type
_entity_poly.pdbx_seq_one_letter_code
_entity_poly.pdbx_strand_id
1 'polypeptide(L)'
;MNELQLDAKKRKTYRIAKKDGQSDDAPPNEERTDEHTVPAVDPDASALNDEAIDCLIPDIEDYLNEALSTQESAAPAALPPVVRFRKNWTLSVTDLSSQLWCEKQTELTLVTGRKRVTKEMEQGTERHEQLELEDHEIVEVEVETNEEVLGIKLLNSINLVEQLLDTGKCRELWLFANFNGYVLRGVIDQLEIVRARPSGAKQVRISDTKTRSQRRKPGASQMQGAALQVQLYCLMLERMRRGDVQFAELYKAFECDKDAPFVSEELLAEGCLAQLEQRFRAAFKRLPEVATTMQLSYEHQGEVFDTSDIPLREASTMYTVHYLFDFWDGHRDAEPVNRNEAWKCKMCEFKDECEASPLLKTTPPKQSPISGQTSLDSFFRGAARTS
;
A
#
# COMPACT_ATOMS: atom_id res chain seq x y z
N MET A 1 -7.17 28.72 32.25
CA MET A 1 -7.15 28.83 30.77
C MET A 1 -5.79 28.38 30.34
N ASN A 2 -5.67 27.12 29.93
CA ASN A 2 -4.46 26.57 29.33
C ASN A 2 -4.90 26.19 27.92
N GLU A 3 -4.48 26.97 26.93
CA GLU A 3 -4.67 26.66 25.52
C GLU A 3 -3.92 25.36 25.24
N LEU A 4 -4.67 24.33 24.84
CA LEU A 4 -4.11 23.16 24.19
C LEU A 4 -3.64 23.61 22.81
N GLN A 5 -2.36 24.00 22.71
CA GLN A 5 -1.67 24.12 21.44
C GLN A 5 -1.77 22.75 20.75
N LEU A 6 -2.64 22.64 19.75
CA LEU A 6 -2.64 21.53 18.81
C LEU A 6 -1.35 21.67 18.00
N ASP A 7 -0.40 20.76 18.19
CA ASP A 7 0.86 20.75 17.46
C ASP A 7 0.58 20.72 15.93
N ALA A 8 0.87 21.84 15.26
CA ALA A 8 0.74 21.96 13.81
C ALA A 8 1.55 20.87 13.10
N LYS A 9 0.91 20.11 12.21
CA LYS A 9 1.59 19.06 11.44
C LYS A 9 2.14 19.68 10.16
N LYS A 10 3.47 19.81 10.07
CA LYS A 10 4.14 20.20 8.82
C LYS A 10 3.86 19.18 7.72
N ARG A 11 3.40 19.63 6.56
CA ARG A 11 3.19 18.81 5.36
C ARG A 11 3.89 19.42 4.17
N LYS A 12 4.36 18.57 3.27
CA LYS A 12 4.83 18.97 1.95
C LYS A 12 3.61 19.09 1.03
N THR A 13 3.43 20.24 0.40
CA THR A 13 2.55 20.45 -0.74
C THR A 13 3.41 20.64 -1.99
N TYR A 14 2.88 20.31 -3.15
CA TYR A 14 3.56 20.61 -4.41
C TYR A 14 2.90 21.85 -5.01
N ARG A 15 3.60 22.99 -5.00
CA ARG A 15 3.22 24.07 -5.90
C ARG A 15 3.82 23.68 -7.24
N ILE A 16 2.98 23.29 -8.19
CA ILE A 16 3.43 23.25 -9.58
C ILE A 16 3.70 24.72 -9.93
N ALA A 17 4.94 25.02 -10.31
CA ALA A 17 5.31 26.33 -10.82
C ALA A 17 4.30 26.72 -11.91
N LYS A 18 3.37 27.63 -11.58
CA LYS A 18 2.59 28.32 -12.60
C LYS A 18 3.63 29.06 -13.40
N LYS A 19 3.84 28.65 -14.65
CA LYS A 19 4.69 29.39 -15.56
C LYS A 19 4.06 30.77 -15.72
N ASP A 20 4.68 31.76 -15.10
CA ASP A 20 4.24 33.15 -15.20
C ASP A 20 4.12 33.56 -16.67
N GLY A 21 2.96 34.14 -17.00
CA GLY A 21 2.79 34.99 -18.16
C GLY A 21 2.15 34.35 -19.39
N GLN A 22 0.82 34.37 -19.46
CA GLN A 22 0.15 35.12 -20.52
C GLN A 22 -1.28 35.46 -20.09
N SER A 23 -1.50 36.76 -19.92
CA SER A 23 -2.78 37.45 -19.88
C SER A 23 -3.54 37.21 -21.17
N ASP A 24 -4.81 36.84 -21.08
CA ASP A 24 -5.79 37.16 -22.11
C ASP A 24 -7.11 37.52 -21.41
N ASP A 25 -7.39 38.82 -21.41
CA ASP A 25 -8.68 39.44 -21.11
C ASP A 25 -9.69 39.04 -22.20
N ALA A 26 -10.86 38.52 -21.80
CA ALA A 26 -12.11 38.72 -22.55
C ALA A 26 -13.34 38.54 -21.64
N PRO A 27 -14.42 39.35 -21.85
CA PRO A 27 -15.42 39.70 -20.83
C PRO A 27 -16.60 38.71 -20.75
N PRO A 28 -17.47 38.84 -19.72
CA PRO A 28 -18.57 37.90 -19.49
C PRO A 28 -19.73 38.20 -20.46
N ASN A 29 -20.42 37.15 -20.90
CA ASN A 29 -21.67 37.30 -21.64
C ASN A 29 -22.82 36.67 -20.87
N GLU A 30 -23.90 37.43 -20.84
CA GLU A 30 -25.09 37.31 -19.99
C GLU A 30 -25.98 36.11 -20.30
N GLU A 31 -26.78 35.81 -19.27
CA GLU A 31 -27.98 35.01 -19.16
C GLU A 31 -28.71 34.59 -20.45
N ARG A 32 -29.15 33.33 -20.47
CA ARG A 32 -30.44 32.98 -21.06
C ARG A 32 -31.12 31.89 -20.24
N THR A 33 -32.23 32.29 -19.64
CA THR A 33 -33.27 31.43 -19.07
C THR A 33 -33.95 30.63 -20.18
N ASP A 34 -34.22 29.35 -19.93
CA ASP A 34 -35.34 28.66 -20.55
C ASP A 34 -35.80 27.56 -19.57
N GLU A 35 -36.95 27.81 -18.94
CA GLU A 35 -37.82 26.79 -18.36
C GLU A 35 -38.13 25.76 -19.45
N HIS A 36 -38.11 24.46 -19.16
CA HIS A 36 -39.06 23.54 -19.80
C HIS A 36 -39.34 22.30 -18.93
N THR A 37 -40.63 21.98 -18.94
CA THR A 37 -41.41 21.11 -18.08
C THR A 37 -41.13 19.62 -18.31
N VAL A 38 -41.23 18.86 -17.22
CA VAL A 38 -41.20 17.39 -17.14
C VAL A 38 -42.38 16.76 -17.92
N PRO A 39 -42.23 15.52 -18.40
CA PRO A 39 -43.24 14.53 -18.02
C PRO A 39 -42.65 13.19 -17.55
N ALA A 40 -43.40 12.59 -16.63
CA ALA A 40 -43.15 11.33 -15.94
C ALA A 40 -43.28 10.10 -16.84
N VAL A 41 -42.52 9.03 -16.50
CA VAL A 41 -42.85 7.65 -16.84
C VAL A 41 -42.47 6.75 -15.65
N ASP A 42 -43.42 5.94 -15.23
CA ASP A 42 -43.38 4.95 -14.13
C ASP A 42 -42.49 3.71 -14.43
N PRO A 43 -42.14 2.91 -13.41
CA PRO A 43 -41.05 1.95 -13.40
C PRO A 43 -41.50 0.51 -13.69
N ASP A 44 -40.65 -0.27 -14.36
CA ASP A 44 -40.57 -1.73 -14.14
C ASP A 44 -39.29 -2.29 -14.75
N ALA A 45 -38.39 -2.80 -13.90
CA ALA A 45 -37.44 -3.88 -14.25
C ALA A 45 -36.63 -4.31 -13.01
N SER A 46 -37.01 -5.49 -12.50
CA SER A 46 -36.14 -6.50 -11.88
C SER A 46 -35.28 -6.08 -10.68
N ALA A 47 -35.85 -6.28 -9.50
CA ALA A 47 -35.12 -6.48 -8.26
C ALA A 47 -34.17 -7.68 -8.36
N LEU A 48 -32.88 -7.44 -8.17
CA LEU A 48 -31.95 -8.39 -7.58
C LEU A 48 -31.38 -7.72 -6.33
N ASN A 49 -31.51 -8.44 -5.22
CA ASN A 49 -31.43 -7.95 -3.86
C ASN A 49 -29.97 -7.70 -3.45
N ASP A 50 -29.54 -6.43 -3.38
CA ASP A 50 -28.20 -6.03 -2.95
C ASP A 50 -27.97 -6.14 -1.43
N GLU A 51 -29.00 -6.49 -0.65
CA GLU A 51 -28.93 -6.60 0.82
C GLU A 51 -28.26 -7.90 1.33
N ALA A 52 -27.68 -8.73 0.46
CA ALA A 52 -27.09 -10.02 0.87
C ALA A 52 -25.55 -10.01 1.00
N ILE A 53 -24.87 -8.88 0.79
CA ILE A 53 -23.40 -8.77 0.90
C ILE A 53 -22.96 -7.88 2.06
N ASP A 54 -23.84 -7.04 2.59
CA ASP A 54 -23.58 -6.18 3.77
C ASP A 54 -23.60 -6.93 5.11
N CYS A 55 -23.89 -8.24 5.10
CA CYS A 55 -23.96 -9.09 6.30
C CYS A 55 -22.71 -9.97 6.52
N LEU A 56 -21.61 -9.75 5.80
CA LEU A 56 -20.41 -10.61 5.86
C LEU A 56 -19.18 -9.96 6.50
N ILE A 57 -19.32 -8.79 7.12
CA ILE A 57 -18.26 -8.15 7.90
C ILE A 57 -18.78 -7.94 9.32
N PRO A 58 -18.30 -8.70 10.32
CA PRO A 58 -18.64 -8.46 11.72
C PRO A 58 -18.19 -7.06 12.12
N ASP A 59 -19.09 -6.31 12.78
CA ASP A 59 -18.76 -4.98 13.26
C ASP A 59 -17.81 -5.05 14.48
N ILE A 60 -17.26 -3.92 14.91
CA ILE A 60 -16.35 -3.88 16.07
C ILE A 60 -17.06 -4.35 17.36
N GLU A 61 -18.37 -4.23 17.43
CA GLU A 61 -19.19 -4.63 18.58
C GLU A 61 -19.38 -6.16 18.62
N ASP A 62 -19.41 -6.83 17.46
CA ASP A 62 -19.48 -8.29 17.32
C ASP A 62 -18.24 -8.96 17.92
N TYR A 63 -17.05 -8.40 17.71
CA TYR A 63 -15.80 -8.91 18.33
C TYR A 63 -15.81 -8.75 19.85
N LEU A 64 -16.42 -7.68 20.38
CA LEU A 64 -16.55 -7.48 21.82
C LEU A 64 -17.57 -8.44 22.45
N ASN A 65 -18.64 -8.74 21.71
CA ASN A 65 -19.70 -9.66 22.14
C ASN A 65 -19.25 -11.14 22.10
N GLU A 66 -18.44 -11.54 21.13
CA GLU A 66 -17.81 -12.87 21.10
C GLU A 66 -16.83 -13.07 22.26
N ALA A 67 -16.04 -12.04 22.61
CA ALA A 67 -15.12 -12.07 23.74
C ALA A 67 -15.82 -12.16 25.11
N LEU A 68 -17.09 -11.74 25.21
CA LEU A 68 -17.89 -11.77 26.44
C LEU A 68 -18.74 -13.05 26.58
N SER A 69 -19.02 -13.76 25.48
CA SER A 69 -19.89 -14.95 25.49
C SER A 69 -19.14 -16.28 25.64
N THR A 70 -17.82 -16.30 25.47
CA THR A 70 -16.98 -17.48 25.73
C THR A 70 -16.30 -17.41 27.10
N GLN A 71 -17.04 -17.71 28.16
CA GLN A 71 -16.43 -18.10 29.43
C GLN A 71 -16.41 -19.64 29.56
N GLU A 72 -15.31 -20.24 29.12
CA GLU A 72 -14.40 -21.03 29.98
C GLU A 72 -13.29 -21.68 29.14
N SER A 73 -12.04 -21.24 29.38
CA SER A 73 -10.76 -21.80 28.90
C SER A 73 -10.26 -21.49 27.48
N ALA A 74 -10.03 -20.22 27.16
CA ALA A 74 -8.96 -19.83 26.23
C ALA A 74 -8.38 -18.48 26.67
N ALA A 75 -7.07 -18.27 26.50
CA ALA A 75 -6.47 -16.95 26.65
C ALA A 75 -7.25 -15.95 25.77
N PRO A 76 -7.44 -14.67 26.18
CA PRO A 76 -8.16 -13.70 25.36
C PRO A 76 -7.57 -13.71 23.95
N ALA A 77 -8.40 -13.99 22.95
CA ALA A 77 -7.97 -14.02 21.56
C ALA A 77 -7.28 -12.69 21.25
N ALA A 78 -6.01 -12.75 20.85
CA ALA A 78 -5.27 -11.53 20.53
C ALA A 78 -6.00 -10.82 19.38
N LEU A 79 -6.24 -9.51 19.54
CA LEU A 79 -6.86 -8.71 18.49
C LEU A 79 -6.10 -8.90 17.14
N PRO A 80 -6.79 -8.85 15.99
CA PRO A 80 -6.13 -8.93 14.68
C PRO A 80 -4.99 -7.91 14.52
N PRO A 81 -3.89 -8.25 13.80
CA PRO A 81 -2.78 -7.33 13.60
C PRO A 81 -3.18 -5.97 13.00
N VAL A 82 -4.17 -5.93 12.11
CA VAL A 82 -4.71 -4.66 11.60
C VAL A 82 -5.22 -3.78 12.73
N VAL A 83 -6.08 -4.31 13.62
CA VAL A 83 -6.67 -3.58 14.74
C VAL A 83 -5.59 -3.14 15.74
N ARG A 84 -4.59 -3.98 15.98
CA ARG A 84 -3.51 -3.71 16.94
C ARG A 84 -2.54 -2.64 16.48
N PHE A 85 -2.18 -2.63 15.20
CA PHE A 85 -1.03 -1.87 14.71
C PHE A 85 -1.36 -0.84 13.64
N ARG A 86 -2.59 -0.84 13.12
CA ARG A 86 -3.02 0.07 12.06
C ARG A 86 -4.37 0.67 12.41
N LYS A 87 -4.55 1.95 12.11
CA LYS A 87 -5.81 2.64 12.37
C LYS A 87 -6.79 2.40 11.23
N ASN A 88 -8.06 2.20 11.59
CA ASN A 88 -9.22 2.26 10.70
C ASN A 88 -9.06 1.45 9.40
N TRP A 89 -8.56 0.21 9.52
CA TRP A 89 -8.41 -0.72 8.38
C TRP A 89 -7.58 -0.15 7.21
N THR A 90 -6.61 0.71 7.53
CA THR A 90 -5.71 1.29 6.54
C THR A 90 -4.39 0.54 6.46
N LEU A 91 -3.99 0.20 5.24
CA LEU A 91 -2.67 -0.38 4.96
C LEU A 91 -1.96 0.43 3.89
N SER A 92 -0.64 0.39 3.90
CA SER A 92 0.19 0.85 2.79
C SER A 92 0.54 -0.33 1.87
N VAL A 93 0.83 -0.05 0.60
CA VAL A 93 1.37 -1.08 -0.30
C VAL A 93 2.68 -1.68 0.24
N THR A 94 3.47 -0.91 0.99
CA THR A 94 4.66 -1.38 1.69
C THR A 94 4.36 -2.35 2.84
N ASP A 95 3.22 -2.20 3.52
CA ASP A 95 2.77 -3.16 4.54
C ASP A 95 2.53 -4.56 3.93
N LEU A 96 2.07 -4.61 2.67
CA LEU A 96 1.90 -5.86 1.93
C LEU A 96 3.22 -6.36 1.33
N SER A 97 3.95 -5.50 0.61
CA SER A 97 5.15 -5.93 -0.09
C SER A 97 6.31 -6.35 0.83
N SER A 98 6.38 -5.80 2.06
CA SER A 98 7.37 -6.19 3.06
C SER A 98 7.17 -7.60 3.60
N GLN A 99 5.93 -8.10 3.66
CA GLN A 99 5.62 -9.47 4.09
C GLN A 99 6.27 -10.52 3.18
N LEU A 100 6.38 -10.24 1.87
CA LEU A 100 7.06 -11.13 0.92
C LEU A 100 8.57 -11.25 1.17
N TRP A 101 9.17 -10.33 1.94
CA TRP A 101 10.54 -10.50 2.38
C TRP A 101 10.62 -11.50 3.53
N CYS A 102 9.86 -11.27 4.61
CA CYS A 102 9.70 -12.16 5.76
C CYS A 102 8.54 -11.66 6.64
N GLU A 103 7.46 -12.42 6.78
CA GLU A 103 6.31 -11.99 7.60
C GLU A 103 6.66 -11.92 9.09
N LYS A 104 7.47 -12.86 9.60
CA LYS A 104 7.98 -12.78 10.97
C LYS A 104 8.80 -11.52 11.23
N GLN A 105 9.52 -11.01 10.23
CA GLN A 105 10.19 -9.71 10.38
C GLN A 105 9.16 -8.58 10.44
N THR A 106 8.14 -8.60 9.58
CA THR A 106 7.05 -7.61 9.61
C THR A 106 6.36 -7.60 10.98
N GLU A 107 5.97 -8.77 11.51
CA GLU A 107 5.38 -8.91 12.85
C GLU A 107 6.29 -8.33 13.93
N LEU A 108 7.57 -8.70 13.97
CA LEU A 108 8.52 -8.20 14.97
C LEU A 108 8.74 -6.69 14.85
N THR A 109 8.76 -6.13 13.64
CA THR A 109 8.81 -4.68 13.41
C THR A 109 7.55 -4.00 13.96
N LEU A 110 6.36 -4.57 13.78
CA LEU A 110 5.11 -4.02 14.33
C LEU A 110 5.08 -4.06 15.86
N VAL A 111 5.52 -5.17 16.46
CA VAL A 111 5.53 -5.36 17.92
C VAL A 111 6.58 -4.48 18.59
N THR A 112 7.78 -4.39 18.04
CA THR A 112 8.91 -3.73 18.70
C THR A 112 9.10 -2.28 18.26
N GLY A 113 8.49 -1.86 17.17
CA GLY A 113 8.72 -0.55 16.53
C GLY A 113 10.11 -0.40 15.89
N ARG A 114 10.99 -1.42 15.99
CA ARG A 114 12.33 -1.37 15.41
C ARG A 114 12.27 -1.57 13.90
N LYS A 115 12.87 -0.63 13.19
CA LYS A 115 13.11 -0.71 11.75
C LYS A 115 14.59 -0.61 11.49
N ARG A 116 15.14 -1.56 10.73
CA ARG A 116 16.50 -1.44 10.22
C ARG A 116 16.61 -0.25 9.27
N VAL A 117 17.48 0.70 9.60
CA VAL A 117 17.94 1.73 8.67
C VAL A 117 19.36 1.38 8.26
N THR A 118 19.61 1.27 6.97
CA THR A 118 20.95 1.05 6.43
C THR A 118 21.37 2.25 5.59
N LYS A 119 22.68 2.43 5.43
CA LYS A 119 23.23 3.50 4.58
C LYS A 119 22.67 3.44 3.15
N GLU A 120 22.44 2.24 2.64
CA GLU A 120 21.85 2.02 1.32
C GLU A 120 20.39 2.47 1.26
N MET A 121 19.63 2.30 2.35
CA MET A 121 18.25 2.79 2.44
C MET A 121 18.23 4.31 2.52
N GLU A 122 19.11 4.91 3.32
CA GLU A 122 19.25 6.38 3.42
C GLU A 122 19.64 6.99 2.07
N GLN A 123 20.62 6.42 1.38
CA GLN A 123 21.01 6.83 0.02
C GLN A 123 19.86 6.65 -0.99
N GLY A 124 19.04 5.60 -0.83
CA GLY A 124 17.86 5.40 -1.65
C GLY A 124 16.82 6.49 -1.45
N THR A 125 16.51 6.82 -0.19
CA THR A 125 15.61 7.91 0.17
C THR A 125 16.12 9.26 -0.33
N GLU A 126 17.39 9.59 -0.07
CA GLU A 126 18.00 10.84 -0.53
C GLU A 126 17.97 10.95 -2.07
N ARG A 127 18.17 9.84 -2.78
CA ARG A 127 18.08 9.83 -4.24
C ARG A 127 16.66 10.07 -4.74
N HIS A 128 15.65 9.48 -4.09
CA HIS A 128 14.24 9.74 -4.42
C HIS A 128 13.87 11.19 -4.15
N GLU A 129 14.32 11.77 -3.03
CA GLU A 129 14.14 13.20 -2.73
C GLU A 129 14.80 14.11 -3.78
N GLN A 130 16.00 13.77 -4.26
CA GLN A 130 16.65 14.51 -5.35
C GLN A 130 15.83 14.45 -6.65
N LEU A 131 15.38 13.26 -7.04
CA LEU A 131 14.54 13.06 -8.24
C LEU A 131 13.19 13.79 -8.12
N GLU A 132 12.63 13.84 -6.92
CA GLU A 132 11.40 14.59 -6.62
C GLU A 132 11.63 16.10 -6.79
N LEU A 133 12.74 16.64 -6.28
CA LEU A 133 13.11 18.05 -6.41
C LEU A 133 13.47 18.47 -7.85
N GLU A 134 13.88 17.53 -8.70
CA GLU A 134 14.10 17.77 -10.13
C GLU A 134 12.77 18.04 -10.87
N ASP A 135 11.67 17.39 -10.44
CA ASP A 135 10.37 17.46 -11.11
C ASP A 135 9.36 18.38 -10.37
N HIS A 136 9.54 18.65 -9.07
CA HIS A 136 8.59 19.41 -8.23
C HIS A 136 9.22 20.60 -7.51
N GLU A 137 8.47 21.70 -7.44
CA GLU A 137 8.73 22.77 -6.46
C GLU A 137 7.96 22.44 -5.16
N ILE A 138 8.70 21.95 -4.16
CA ILE A 138 8.14 21.54 -2.88
C ILE A 138 7.91 22.80 -2.02
N VAL A 139 6.68 22.99 -1.55
CA VAL A 139 6.32 24.04 -0.60
C VAL A 139 5.87 23.39 0.70
N GLU A 140 6.40 23.85 1.83
CA GLU A 140 5.93 23.39 3.14
C GLU A 140 4.66 24.15 3.54
N VAL A 141 3.61 23.41 3.88
CA VAL A 141 2.33 23.94 4.36
C VAL A 141 2.08 23.40 5.76
N GLU A 142 1.62 24.27 6.64
CA GLU A 142 1.17 23.89 7.97
C GLU A 142 -0.32 23.58 7.90
N VAL A 143 -0.70 22.36 8.31
CA VAL A 143 -2.09 21.94 8.38
C VAL A 143 -2.40 21.43 9.78
N GLU A 144 -3.58 21.76 10.26
CA GLU A 144 -3.99 21.49 11.66
C GLU A 144 -5.04 20.38 11.74
N THR A 145 -5.83 20.21 10.68
CA THR A 145 -6.98 19.29 10.65
C THR A 145 -6.70 18.03 9.82
N ASN A 146 -7.45 16.95 10.07
CA ASN A 146 -7.34 15.73 9.27
C ASN A 146 -7.83 15.97 7.83
N GLU A 147 -8.84 16.82 7.71
CA GLU A 147 -9.45 17.26 6.47
C GLU A 147 -8.42 17.94 5.58
N GLU A 148 -7.64 18.88 6.10
CA GLU A 148 -6.58 19.54 5.35
C GLU A 148 -5.43 18.59 5.02
N VAL A 149 -5.06 17.67 5.93
CA VAL A 149 -4.05 16.64 5.64
C VAL A 149 -4.48 15.77 4.45
N LEU A 150 -5.75 15.38 4.40
CA LEU A 150 -6.28 14.61 3.27
C LEU A 150 -6.47 15.50 2.03
N GLY A 151 -6.91 16.74 2.21
CA GLY A 151 -7.11 17.73 1.16
C GLY A 151 -5.83 18.00 0.38
N ILE A 152 -4.72 18.26 1.08
CA ILE A 152 -3.41 18.45 0.46
C ILE A 152 -2.97 17.20 -0.33
N LYS A 153 -3.23 15.98 0.20
CA LYS A 153 -2.93 14.74 -0.54
C LYS A 153 -3.72 14.64 -1.84
N LEU A 154 -5.03 14.91 -1.79
CA LEU A 154 -5.89 14.84 -2.97
C LEU A 154 -5.53 15.93 -3.99
N LEU A 155 -5.29 17.16 -3.53
CA LEU A 155 -4.86 18.27 -4.38
C LEU A 155 -3.53 17.99 -5.07
N ASN A 156 -2.54 17.48 -4.32
CA ASN A 156 -1.25 17.05 -4.88
C ASN A 156 -1.44 16.00 -5.97
N SER A 157 -2.28 14.98 -5.73
CA SER A 157 -2.55 13.96 -6.75
C SER A 157 -3.25 14.52 -7.99
N ILE A 158 -4.18 15.46 -7.85
CA ILE A 158 -4.82 16.15 -8.98
C ILE A 158 -3.77 16.89 -9.81
N ASN A 159 -2.96 17.71 -9.13
CA ASN A 159 -1.89 18.49 -9.74
C ASN A 159 -0.91 17.59 -10.53
N LEU A 160 -0.48 16.47 -9.93
CA LEU A 160 0.43 15.52 -10.57
C LEU A 160 -0.21 14.78 -11.76
N VAL A 161 -1.51 14.51 -11.71
CA VAL A 161 -2.25 13.94 -12.86
C VAL A 161 -2.38 14.97 -13.99
N GLU A 162 -2.65 16.23 -13.67
CA GLU A 162 -2.66 17.32 -14.66
C GLU A 162 -1.27 17.50 -15.30
N GLN A 163 -0.20 17.52 -14.49
CA GLN A 163 1.18 17.54 -14.98
C GLN A 163 1.50 16.35 -15.89
N LEU A 164 1.06 15.14 -15.53
CA LEU A 164 1.26 13.95 -16.36
C LEU A 164 0.60 14.10 -17.73
N LEU A 165 -0.61 14.66 -17.79
CA LEU A 165 -1.34 14.88 -19.03
C LEU A 165 -0.69 15.95 -19.92
N ASP A 166 -0.13 16.99 -19.31
CA ASP A 166 0.46 18.14 -20.02
C ASP A 166 1.90 17.86 -20.48
N THR A 167 2.72 17.28 -19.62
CA THR A 167 4.16 17.10 -19.85
C THR A 167 4.52 15.67 -20.26
N GLY A 168 3.65 14.70 -19.98
CA GLY A 168 3.88 13.28 -20.24
C GLY A 168 4.60 12.52 -19.13
N LYS A 169 4.95 13.16 -18.01
CA LYS A 169 5.64 12.54 -16.86
C LYS A 169 5.24 13.19 -15.54
N CYS A 170 5.13 12.42 -14.47
CA CYS A 170 5.11 12.93 -13.09
C CYS A 170 5.75 11.92 -12.12
N ARG A 171 6.07 12.39 -10.90
CA ARG A 171 6.65 11.57 -9.82
C ARG A 171 5.83 11.66 -8.55
N GLU A 172 6.06 10.73 -7.63
CA GLU A 172 5.48 10.71 -6.28
C GLU A 172 3.93 10.83 -6.25
N LEU A 173 3.23 10.19 -7.20
CA LEU A 173 1.77 10.23 -7.21
C LEU A 173 1.21 9.44 -6.04
N TRP A 174 0.63 10.13 -5.06
CA TRP A 174 -0.15 9.49 -4.00
C TRP A 174 -1.47 8.95 -4.54
N LEU A 175 -1.84 7.75 -4.10
CA LEU A 175 -3.10 7.11 -4.48
C LEU A 175 -3.64 6.20 -3.35
N PHE A 176 -4.89 5.78 -3.52
CA PHE A 176 -5.54 4.79 -2.67
C PHE A 176 -6.48 3.90 -3.49
N ALA A 177 -6.88 2.76 -2.94
CA ALA A 177 -8.02 2.00 -3.43
C ALA A 177 -8.55 1.08 -2.33
N ASN A 178 -9.79 0.63 -2.49
CA ASN A 178 -10.45 -0.25 -1.55
C ASN A 178 -10.27 -1.72 -1.96
N PHE A 179 -9.77 -2.57 -1.07
CA PHE A 179 -9.62 -4.01 -1.28
C PHE A 179 -10.05 -4.76 -0.02
N ASN A 180 -11.01 -5.68 -0.11
CA ASN A 180 -11.41 -6.54 1.02
C ASN A 180 -11.69 -5.76 2.32
N GLY A 181 -12.41 -4.63 2.22
CA GLY A 181 -12.68 -3.77 3.38
C GLY A 181 -11.50 -2.87 3.82
N TYR A 182 -10.30 -3.06 3.27
CA TYR A 182 -9.15 -2.20 3.53
C TYR A 182 -9.13 -0.96 2.63
N VAL A 183 -8.69 0.16 3.20
CA VAL A 183 -8.20 1.32 2.43
C VAL A 183 -6.69 1.17 2.24
N LEU A 184 -6.29 0.69 1.06
CA LEU A 184 -4.89 0.51 0.69
C LEU A 184 -4.35 1.81 0.10
N ARG A 185 -3.18 2.27 0.56
CA ARG A 185 -2.56 3.54 0.13
C ARG A 185 -1.17 3.32 -0.43
N GLY A 186 -0.79 4.14 -1.40
CA GLY A 186 0.49 4.02 -2.10
C GLY A 186 1.03 5.36 -2.56
N VAL A 187 2.29 5.36 -2.96
CA VAL A 187 2.94 6.45 -3.68
C VAL A 187 3.69 5.83 -4.85
N ILE A 188 3.30 6.18 -6.07
CA ILE A 188 3.96 5.73 -7.29
C ILE A 188 5.18 6.62 -7.53
N ASP A 189 6.37 6.01 -7.59
CA ASP A 189 7.63 6.71 -7.84
C ASP A 189 7.57 7.52 -9.14
N GLN A 190 7.19 6.91 -10.26
CA GLN A 190 7.09 7.61 -11.54
C GLN A 190 5.98 7.07 -12.46
N LEU A 191 5.30 7.99 -13.15
CA LEU A 191 4.37 7.73 -14.24
C LEU A 191 4.84 8.41 -15.53
N GLU A 192 4.65 7.73 -16.66
CA GLU A 192 4.95 8.26 -17.98
C GLU A 192 3.84 7.93 -18.99
N ILE A 193 3.48 8.88 -19.85
CA ILE A 193 2.62 8.62 -21.01
C ILE A 193 3.47 8.04 -22.14
N VAL A 194 3.23 6.77 -22.42
CA VAL A 194 3.86 6.03 -23.54
C VAL A 194 2.85 5.75 -24.64
N ARG A 195 3.33 5.28 -25.80
CA ARG A 195 2.46 4.80 -26.89
C ARG A 195 2.56 3.28 -27.02
N ALA A 196 1.42 2.60 -26.91
CA ALA A 196 1.32 1.17 -27.13
C ALA A 196 1.73 0.81 -28.56
N ARG A 197 2.42 -0.32 -28.75
CA ARG A 197 2.71 -0.87 -30.07
C ARG A 197 1.82 -2.08 -30.34
N PRO A 198 1.24 -2.25 -31.55
CA PRO A 198 1.35 -1.38 -32.73
C PRO A 198 0.29 -0.26 -32.81
N SER A 199 -0.71 -0.23 -31.91
CA SER A 199 -1.88 0.65 -32.02
C SER A 199 -1.57 2.15 -31.96
N GLY A 200 -0.45 2.55 -31.34
CA GLY A 200 -0.08 3.94 -31.10
C GLY A 200 -0.93 4.63 -30.02
N ALA A 201 -1.84 3.90 -29.37
CA ALA A 201 -2.70 4.42 -28.32
C ALA A 201 -1.85 4.89 -27.13
N LYS A 202 -2.19 6.05 -26.56
CA LYS A 202 -1.55 6.55 -25.34
C LYS A 202 -1.89 5.61 -24.18
N GLN A 203 -0.89 5.26 -23.39
CA GLN A 203 -1.05 4.50 -22.16
C GLN A 203 -0.19 5.11 -21.05
N VAL A 204 -0.63 4.96 -19.80
CA VAL A 204 0.12 5.38 -18.62
C VAL A 204 0.96 4.22 -18.12
N ARG A 205 2.29 4.34 -18.16
CA ARG A 205 3.22 3.33 -17.66
C ARG A 205 3.74 3.72 -16.29
N ILE A 206 3.71 2.77 -15.36
CA ILE A 206 4.29 2.89 -14.02
C ILE A 206 5.74 2.40 -14.06
N SER A 207 6.62 3.15 -13.42
CA SER A 207 7.99 2.73 -13.14
C SER A 207 8.38 3.01 -11.69
N ASP A 208 9.21 2.13 -11.14
CA ASP A 208 9.77 2.26 -9.80
C ASP A 208 11.29 2.06 -9.85
N THR A 209 12.02 2.98 -9.22
CA THR A 209 13.48 3.06 -9.24
C THR A 209 14.03 2.53 -7.92
N LYS A 210 14.79 1.43 -7.97
CA LYS A 210 15.44 0.83 -6.80
C LYS A 210 16.94 1.09 -6.80
N THR A 211 17.41 1.79 -5.78
CA THR A 211 18.84 2.02 -5.53
C THR A 211 19.53 0.74 -5.03
N ARG A 212 20.72 0.46 -5.57
CA ARG A 212 21.53 -0.73 -5.25
C ARG A 212 22.91 -0.32 -4.74
N SER A 213 23.42 -1.06 -3.76
CA SER A 213 24.80 -0.91 -3.28
C SER A 213 25.86 -1.46 -4.24
N GLN A 214 25.44 -2.29 -5.20
CA GLN A 214 26.31 -2.88 -6.21
C GLN A 214 25.58 -2.83 -7.55
N ARG A 215 26.33 -2.63 -8.64
CA ARG A 215 25.84 -2.67 -10.04
C ARG A 215 25.51 -4.10 -10.47
N ARG A 216 24.55 -4.72 -9.79
CA ARG A 216 24.09 -6.09 -10.01
C ARG A 216 22.59 -6.18 -9.82
N LYS A 217 21.93 -6.78 -10.81
CA LYS A 217 20.51 -7.07 -10.79
C LYS A 217 20.16 -7.98 -9.59
N PRO A 218 19.14 -7.64 -8.78
CA PRO A 218 18.69 -8.50 -7.70
C PRO A 218 18.16 -9.85 -8.23
N GLY A 219 18.24 -10.89 -7.40
CA GLY A 219 17.63 -12.18 -7.71
C GLY A 219 16.10 -12.13 -7.60
N ALA A 220 15.41 -13.12 -8.17
CA ALA A 220 13.94 -13.18 -8.19
C ALA A 220 13.30 -13.00 -6.79
N SER A 221 13.83 -13.70 -5.78
CA SER A 221 13.40 -13.59 -4.37
C SER A 221 13.48 -12.16 -3.81
N GLN A 222 14.49 -11.38 -4.22
CA GLN A 222 14.65 -9.99 -3.80
C GLN A 222 13.70 -9.04 -4.55
N MET A 223 13.24 -9.44 -5.73
CA MET A 223 12.35 -8.64 -6.58
C MET A 223 10.88 -8.82 -6.25
N GLN A 224 10.49 -9.89 -5.55
CA GLN A 224 9.08 -10.23 -5.30
C GLN A 224 8.28 -9.07 -4.69
N GLY A 225 8.79 -8.43 -3.64
CA GLY A 225 8.13 -7.28 -3.02
C GLY A 225 7.97 -6.09 -3.96
N ALA A 226 9.02 -5.72 -4.69
CA ALA A 226 8.98 -4.62 -5.67
C ALA A 226 8.03 -4.93 -6.85
N ALA A 227 8.02 -6.18 -7.31
CA ALA A 227 7.11 -6.64 -8.36
C ALA A 227 5.64 -6.64 -7.89
N LEU A 228 5.36 -7.05 -6.65
CA LEU A 228 4.02 -6.93 -6.07
C LEU A 228 3.60 -5.46 -5.95
N GLN A 229 4.51 -4.59 -5.48
CA GLN A 229 4.27 -3.16 -5.31
C GLN A 229 3.80 -2.51 -6.61
N VAL A 230 4.55 -2.66 -7.72
CA VAL A 230 4.16 -2.04 -9.00
C VAL A 230 2.90 -2.67 -9.61
N GLN A 231 2.64 -3.95 -9.38
CA GLN A 231 1.39 -4.61 -9.80
C GLN A 231 0.19 -4.06 -9.03
N LEU A 232 0.31 -3.90 -7.71
CA LEU A 232 -0.73 -3.27 -6.88
C LEU A 232 -1.00 -1.83 -7.32
N TYR A 233 0.04 -1.04 -7.58
CA TYR A 233 -0.12 0.32 -8.11
C TYR A 233 -0.87 0.35 -9.44
N CYS A 234 -0.60 -0.60 -10.34
CA CYS A 234 -1.33 -0.71 -11.60
C CYS A 234 -2.83 -0.96 -11.37
N LEU A 235 -3.17 -1.91 -10.50
CA LEU A 235 -4.56 -2.21 -10.15
C LEU A 235 -5.26 -1.02 -9.47
N MET A 236 -4.59 -0.35 -8.53
CA MET A 236 -5.11 0.81 -7.81
C MET A 236 -5.35 2.00 -8.76
N LEU A 237 -4.39 2.30 -9.64
CA LEU A 237 -4.51 3.39 -10.60
C LEU A 237 -5.66 3.14 -11.59
N GLU A 238 -5.81 1.91 -12.06
CA GLU A 238 -6.91 1.54 -12.96
C GLU A 238 -8.28 1.65 -12.28
N ARG A 239 -8.39 1.28 -10.99
CA ARG A 239 -9.62 1.50 -10.20
C ARG A 239 -9.94 2.99 -10.07
N MET A 240 -8.96 3.83 -9.72
CA MET A 240 -9.15 5.28 -9.66
C MET A 240 -9.59 5.88 -11.01
N ARG A 241 -8.96 5.45 -12.11
CA ARG A 241 -9.30 5.87 -13.47
C ARG A 241 -10.75 5.50 -13.83
N ARG A 242 -11.21 4.31 -13.44
CA ARG A 242 -12.59 3.84 -13.63
C ARG A 242 -13.59 4.50 -12.66
N GLY A 243 -13.12 5.17 -11.62
CA GLY A 243 -13.95 5.70 -10.54
C GLY A 243 -14.41 4.65 -9.53
N ASP A 244 -13.85 3.44 -9.58
CA ASP A 244 -14.12 2.30 -8.69
C ASP A 244 -13.33 2.42 -7.37
N VAL A 245 -13.55 3.54 -6.68
CA VAL A 245 -12.99 3.83 -5.36
C VAL A 245 -14.07 4.45 -4.47
N GLN A 246 -14.07 4.04 -3.21
CA GLN A 246 -15.04 4.44 -2.20
C GLN A 246 -14.38 5.47 -1.28
N PHE A 247 -14.68 6.75 -1.52
CA PHE A 247 -14.17 7.86 -0.71
C PHE A 247 -14.78 7.89 0.69
N ALA A 248 -16.00 7.37 0.88
CA ALA A 248 -16.60 7.25 2.21
C ALA A 248 -15.70 6.47 3.18
N GLU A 249 -15.17 5.34 2.74
CA GLU A 249 -14.21 4.55 3.52
C GLU A 249 -12.87 5.29 3.72
N LEU A 250 -12.43 6.10 2.74
CA LEU A 250 -11.25 6.95 2.90
C LEU A 250 -11.47 8.03 3.97
N TYR A 251 -12.63 8.70 3.98
CA TYR A 251 -12.97 9.72 4.97
C TYR A 251 -13.05 9.11 6.37
N LYS A 252 -13.71 7.95 6.50
CA LYS A 252 -13.74 7.18 7.75
C LYS A 252 -12.34 6.78 8.21
N ALA A 253 -11.51 6.29 7.29
CA ALA A 253 -10.13 5.91 7.55
C ALA A 253 -9.27 7.07 8.11
N PHE A 254 -9.46 8.27 7.58
CA PHE A 254 -8.75 9.48 7.99
C PHE A 254 -9.47 10.27 9.10
N GLU A 255 -10.63 9.80 9.56
CA GLU A 255 -11.47 10.48 10.56
C GLU A 255 -11.77 11.93 10.13
N CYS A 256 -12.25 12.09 8.90
CA CYS A 256 -12.58 13.38 8.30
C CYS A 256 -14.09 13.62 8.23
N ASP A 257 -14.52 14.85 8.49
CA ASP A 257 -15.79 15.38 7.99
C ASP A 257 -15.59 15.92 6.56
N LYS A 258 -16.25 15.28 5.59
CA LYS A 258 -16.08 15.64 4.17
C LYS A 258 -16.65 17.01 3.80
N ASP A 259 -17.57 17.53 4.61
CA ASP A 259 -18.29 18.77 4.36
C ASP A 259 -17.72 19.95 5.17
N ALA A 260 -16.77 19.69 6.08
CA ALA A 260 -16.05 20.73 6.80
C ALA A 260 -15.24 21.63 5.83
N PRO A 261 -15.33 22.96 5.96
CA PRO A 261 -14.64 23.88 5.07
C PRO A 261 -13.14 23.88 5.32
N PHE A 262 -12.36 23.98 4.24
CA PHE A 262 -10.93 24.20 4.33
C PHE A 262 -10.62 25.63 4.79
N VAL A 263 -9.49 25.81 5.49
CA VAL A 263 -9.04 27.11 6.00
C VAL A 263 -7.67 27.52 5.47
N SER A 264 -6.81 26.57 5.09
CA SER A 264 -5.49 26.83 4.52
C SER A 264 -5.60 27.46 3.13
N GLU A 265 -4.72 28.44 2.85
CA GLU A 265 -4.71 29.23 1.60
C GLU A 265 -4.70 28.32 0.35
N GLU A 266 -3.96 27.22 0.40
CA GLU A 266 -3.83 26.24 -0.68
C GLU A 266 -5.15 25.52 -1.02
N LEU A 267 -6.06 25.40 -0.06
CA LEU A 267 -7.30 24.61 -0.20
C LEU A 267 -8.56 25.48 -0.19
N LEU A 268 -8.46 26.77 0.14
CA LEU A 268 -9.61 27.70 0.14
C LEU A 268 -10.41 27.64 -1.17
N ALA A 269 -9.71 27.54 -2.30
CA ALA A 269 -10.35 27.47 -3.62
C ALA A 269 -11.11 26.16 -3.87
N GLU A 270 -10.75 25.09 -3.16
CA GLU A 270 -11.40 23.77 -3.28
C GLU A 270 -12.62 23.63 -2.35
N GLY A 271 -12.80 24.54 -1.39
CA GLY A 271 -13.95 24.61 -0.48
C GLY A 271 -13.99 23.53 0.60
N CYS A 272 -14.15 22.27 0.25
CA CYS A 272 -14.16 21.12 1.19
C CYS A 272 -13.75 19.81 0.50
N LEU A 273 -13.58 18.74 1.28
CA LEU A 273 -13.19 17.42 0.76
C LEU A 273 -14.20 16.85 -0.25
N ALA A 274 -15.50 17.08 -0.07
CA ALA A 274 -16.53 16.60 -0.99
C ALA A 274 -16.46 17.26 -2.38
N GLN A 275 -16.15 18.57 -2.43
CA GLN A 275 -15.93 19.27 -3.70
C GLN A 275 -14.61 18.84 -4.35
N LEU A 276 -13.55 18.71 -3.55
CA LEU A 276 -12.25 18.23 -4.02
C LEU A 276 -12.31 16.78 -4.56
N GLU A 277 -13.12 15.90 -3.96
CA GLU A 277 -13.38 14.54 -4.48
C GLU A 277 -13.92 14.58 -5.91
N GLN A 278 -14.87 15.46 -6.22
CA GLN A 278 -15.44 15.58 -7.56
C GLN A 278 -14.36 15.93 -8.58
N ARG A 279 -13.50 16.90 -8.24
CA ARG A 279 -12.36 17.29 -9.08
C ARG A 279 -11.34 16.17 -9.21
N PHE A 280 -11.03 15.47 -8.12
CA PHE A 280 -10.14 14.31 -8.12
C PHE A 280 -10.64 13.24 -9.09
N ARG A 281 -11.90 12.84 -8.98
CA ARG A 281 -12.50 11.84 -9.89
C ARG A 281 -12.48 12.31 -11.34
N ALA A 282 -12.76 13.58 -11.60
CA ALA A 282 -12.70 14.14 -12.95
C ALA A 282 -11.27 14.10 -13.53
N ALA A 283 -10.25 14.43 -12.73
CA ALA A 283 -8.85 14.38 -13.16
C ALA A 283 -8.42 12.95 -13.53
N PHE A 284 -8.67 11.95 -12.66
CA PHE A 284 -8.25 10.57 -12.91
C PHE A 284 -9.01 9.92 -14.08
N LYS A 285 -10.28 10.27 -14.32
CA LYS A 285 -11.05 9.80 -15.48
C LYS A 285 -10.45 10.23 -16.83
N ARG A 286 -9.67 11.31 -16.86
CA ARG A 286 -9.00 11.81 -18.08
C ARG A 286 -7.73 11.04 -18.42
N LEU A 287 -7.20 10.22 -17.51
CA LEU A 287 -6.00 9.44 -17.78
C LEU A 287 -6.23 8.46 -18.94
N PRO A 288 -5.24 8.29 -19.84
CA PRO A 288 -5.22 7.17 -20.77
C PRO A 288 -5.27 5.82 -20.03
N GLU A 289 -5.51 4.74 -20.78
CA GLU A 289 -5.47 3.38 -20.23
C GLU A 289 -4.14 3.10 -19.54
N VAL A 290 -4.17 2.41 -18.40
CA VAL A 290 -2.95 2.01 -17.70
C VAL A 290 -2.28 0.86 -18.44
N ALA A 291 -0.98 0.97 -18.70
CA ALA A 291 -0.21 -0.08 -19.35
C ALA A 291 -0.15 -1.33 -18.46
N THR A 292 -0.37 -2.51 -19.05
CA THR A 292 -0.31 -3.80 -18.35
C THR A 292 1.11 -4.30 -18.11
N THR A 293 2.13 -3.49 -18.42
CA THR A 293 3.54 -3.79 -18.17
C THR A 293 4.18 -2.60 -17.49
N MET A 294 4.66 -2.82 -16.26
CA MET A 294 5.35 -1.82 -15.44
C MET A 294 6.86 -2.03 -15.53
N GLN A 295 7.64 -1.07 -15.05
CA GLN A 295 9.11 -1.16 -15.08
C GLN A 295 9.73 -1.05 -13.67
N LEU A 296 10.70 -1.92 -13.40
CA LEU A 296 11.61 -1.78 -12.27
C LEU A 296 12.98 -1.39 -12.79
N SER A 297 13.40 -0.16 -12.49
CA SER A 297 14.72 0.37 -12.87
C SER A 297 15.68 0.24 -11.70
N TYR A 298 16.87 -0.31 -11.95
CA TYR A 298 17.90 -0.46 -10.93
C TYR A 298 19.01 0.57 -11.14
N GLU A 299 19.23 1.38 -10.12
CA GLU A 299 20.22 2.45 -10.12
C GLU A 299 21.40 2.10 -9.20
N HIS A 300 22.61 2.48 -9.61
CA HIS A 300 23.79 2.46 -8.77
C HIS A 300 24.60 3.74 -8.99
N GLN A 301 24.79 4.53 -7.93
CA GLN A 301 25.53 5.81 -7.98
C GLN A 301 24.99 6.80 -9.03
N GLY A 302 23.65 6.94 -9.14
CA GLY A 302 23.02 7.88 -10.08
C GLY A 302 22.80 7.33 -11.49
N GLU A 303 23.36 6.16 -11.82
CA GLU A 303 23.19 5.54 -13.15
C GLU A 303 22.24 4.34 -13.12
N VAL A 304 21.20 4.39 -13.95
CA VAL A 304 20.36 3.22 -14.22
C VAL A 304 21.16 2.21 -15.05
N PHE A 305 21.34 1.00 -14.54
CA PHE A 305 22.15 -0.03 -15.19
C PHE A 305 21.34 -1.24 -15.70
N ASP A 306 20.10 -1.42 -15.23
CA ASP A 306 19.19 -2.48 -15.68
C ASP A 306 17.75 -2.03 -15.47
N THR A 307 16.87 -2.36 -16.41
CA THR A 307 15.42 -2.17 -16.28
C THR A 307 14.74 -3.50 -16.56
N SER A 308 13.80 -3.88 -15.70
CA SER A 308 13.01 -5.11 -15.83
C SER A 308 11.55 -4.77 -16.09
N ASP A 309 10.99 -5.37 -17.14
CA ASP A 309 9.56 -5.30 -17.41
C ASP A 309 8.82 -6.30 -16.51
N ILE A 310 7.80 -5.81 -15.81
CA ILE A 310 6.93 -6.58 -14.92
C ILE A 310 5.53 -6.60 -15.53
N PRO A 311 5.11 -7.71 -16.17
CA PRO A 311 3.75 -7.81 -16.68
C PRO A 311 2.75 -7.95 -15.52
N LEU A 312 1.60 -7.28 -15.65
CA LEU A 312 0.49 -7.41 -14.72
C LEU A 312 -0.06 -8.83 -14.78
N ARG A 313 0.00 -9.54 -13.66
CA ARG A 313 -0.66 -10.84 -13.47
C ARG A 313 -1.78 -10.67 -12.47
N GLU A 314 -2.90 -10.09 -12.91
CA GLU A 314 -4.01 -9.68 -12.03
C GLU A 314 -4.47 -10.80 -11.09
N ALA A 315 -4.83 -11.98 -11.61
CA ALA A 315 -5.33 -13.08 -10.79
C ALA A 315 -4.30 -13.56 -9.75
N SER A 316 -3.04 -13.73 -10.14
CA SER A 316 -1.97 -14.15 -9.21
C SER A 316 -1.60 -13.07 -8.21
N THR A 317 -1.68 -11.79 -8.61
CA THR A 317 -1.47 -10.64 -7.74
C THR A 317 -2.55 -10.60 -6.68
N MET A 318 -3.82 -10.70 -7.07
CA MET A 318 -4.94 -10.70 -6.14
C MET A 318 -4.90 -11.90 -5.20
N TYR A 319 -4.58 -13.10 -5.69
CA TYR A 319 -4.36 -14.26 -4.83
C TYR A 319 -3.30 -14.00 -3.76
N THR A 320 -2.17 -13.40 -4.16
CA THR A 320 -1.10 -13.03 -3.21
C THR A 320 -1.58 -12.00 -2.21
N VAL A 321 -2.32 -10.98 -2.65
CA VAL A 321 -2.87 -9.93 -1.78
C VAL A 321 -3.82 -10.50 -0.73
N HIS A 322 -4.74 -11.39 -1.11
CA HIS A 322 -5.64 -12.05 -0.16
C HIS A 322 -4.87 -12.87 0.89
N TYR A 323 -3.89 -13.67 0.43
CA TYR A 323 -3.02 -14.43 1.34
C TYR A 323 -2.27 -13.54 2.35
N LEU A 324 -1.88 -12.34 1.93
CA LEU A 324 -1.23 -11.36 2.79
C LEU A 324 -2.22 -10.66 3.74
N PHE A 325 -3.48 -10.49 3.34
CA PHE A 325 -4.54 -9.97 4.22
C PHE A 325 -4.90 -10.96 5.33
N ASP A 326 -4.84 -12.28 5.08
CA ASP A 326 -5.11 -13.28 6.13
C ASP A 326 -4.22 -13.10 7.38
N PHE A 327 -2.97 -12.61 7.20
CA PHE A 327 -2.14 -12.21 8.32
C PHE A 327 -2.70 -10.99 9.05
N TRP A 328 -3.10 -9.94 8.33
CA TRP A 328 -3.64 -8.70 8.91
C TRP A 328 -4.99 -8.89 9.61
N ASP A 329 -5.84 -9.76 9.07
CA ASP A 329 -7.13 -10.16 9.62
C ASP A 329 -6.97 -11.09 10.83
N GLY A 330 -5.77 -11.64 11.07
CA GLY A 330 -5.52 -12.59 12.15
C GLY A 330 -6.00 -14.01 11.84
N HIS A 331 -6.37 -14.31 10.59
CA HIS A 331 -6.70 -15.66 10.12
C HIS A 331 -5.48 -16.57 10.04
N ARG A 332 -4.27 -15.99 9.99
CA ARG A 332 -3.01 -16.73 9.93
C ARG A 332 -1.90 -16.05 10.74
N ASP A 333 -1.07 -16.87 11.39
CA ASP A 333 0.15 -16.40 12.04
C ASP A 333 1.22 -15.99 11.01
N ALA A 334 2.07 -15.02 11.36
CA ALA A 334 3.21 -14.65 10.54
C ALA A 334 4.18 -15.83 10.33
N GLU A 335 4.56 -16.08 9.07
CA GLU A 335 5.48 -17.15 8.70
C GLU A 335 6.94 -16.66 8.59
N PRO A 336 7.91 -17.47 9.05
CA PRO A 336 9.31 -17.20 8.76
C PRO A 336 9.63 -17.55 7.31
N VAL A 337 10.75 -17.01 6.81
CA VAL A 337 11.26 -17.41 5.49
C VAL A 337 11.54 -18.90 5.42
N ASN A 338 11.41 -19.48 4.24
CA ASN A 338 11.80 -20.87 4.01
C ASN A 338 13.31 -21.10 4.22
N ARG A 339 13.73 -22.34 4.49
CA ARG A 339 15.15 -22.69 4.69
C ARG A 339 16.05 -22.28 3.51
N ASN A 340 15.54 -22.34 2.28
CA ASN A 340 16.27 -21.92 1.07
C ASN A 340 16.49 -20.40 1.01
N GLU A 341 15.72 -19.64 1.78
CA GLU A 341 15.80 -18.19 1.90
C GLU A 341 16.37 -17.72 3.25
N ALA A 342 16.88 -18.64 4.08
CA ALA A 342 17.45 -18.34 5.39
C ALA A 342 18.62 -17.34 5.35
N TRP A 343 19.20 -17.10 4.17
CA TRP A 343 20.17 -16.03 3.96
C TRP A 343 19.60 -14.64 4.26
N LYS A 344 18.29 -14.41 4.08
CA LYS A 344 17.60 -13.16 4.45
C LYS A 344 17.74 -12.87 5.95
N CYS A 345 17.68 -13.91 6.79
CA CYS A 345 17.85 -13.79 8.24
C CYS A 345 19.24 -13.28 8.65
N LYS A 346 20.28 -13.46 7.82
CA LYS A 346 21.62 -12.89 8.09
C LYS A 346 21.65 -11.37 8.01
N MET A 347 20.66 -10.78 7.33
CA MET A 347 20.49 -9.35 7.13
C MET A 347 19.33 -8.78 7.96
N CYS A 348 18.69 -9.58 8.81
CA CYS A 348 17.56 -9.18 9.64
C CYS A 348 18.07 -8.53 10.93
N GLU A 349 17.48 -7.41 11.33
CA GLU A 349 17.74 -6.73 12.61
C GLU A 349 17.33 -7.57 13.82
N PHE A 350 16.43 -8.53 13.63
CA PHE A 350 15.98 -9.46 14.68
C PHE A 350 16.70 -10.80 14.64
N LYS A 351 17.83 -10.91 13.93
CA LYS A 351 18.52 -12.19 13.71
C LYS A 351 18.78 -12.98 14.99
N ASP A 352 19.16 -12.29 16.07
CA ASP A 352 19.55 -12.92 17.34
C ASP A 352 18.36 -13.13 18.31
N GLU A 353 17.20 -12.58 18.00
CA GLU A 353 15.98 -12.61 18.84
C GLU A 353 14.81 -13.36 18.18
N CYS A 354 14.88 -13.60 16.87
CA CYS A 354 13.82 -14.27 16.12
C CYS A 354 13.87 -15.79 16.35
N GLU A 355 13.02 -16.26 17.26
CA GLU A 355 12.85 -17.69 17.60
C GLU A 355 12.36 -18.55 16.42
N ALA A 356 11.75 -17.93 15.42
CA ALA A 356 11.27 -18.58 14.21
C ALA A 356 12.35 -18.64 13.09
N SER A 357 13.55 -18.11 13.34
CA SER A 357 14.62 -18.05 12.33
C SER A 357 15.06 -19.45 11.90
N PRO A 358 15.04 -19.76 10.58
CA PRO A 358 15.51 -21.06 10.08
C PRO A 358 17.02 -21.28 10.26
N LEU A 359 17.77 -20.25 10.65
CA LEU A 359 19.19 -20.36 10.99
C LEU A 359 19.44 -20.93 12.38
N LEU A 360 18.42 -20.98 13.24
CA LEU A 360 18.53 -21.63 14.54
C LEU A 360 18.81 -23.12 14.31
N LYS A 361 19.95 -23.57 14.82
CA LYS A 361 20.24 -25.01 14.88
C LYS A 361 19.19 -25.58 15.83
N THR A 362 18.22 -26.31 15.29
CA THR A 362 17.41 -27.22 16.11
C THR A 362 18.41 -28.16 16.77
N THR A 363 18.73 -27.90 18.03
CA THR A 363 19.32 -28.95 18.85
C THR A 363 18.19 -29.97 18.93
N PRO A 364 18.36 -31.21 18.44
CA PRO A 364 17.33 -32.22 18.66
C PRO A 364 17.05 -32.24 20.17
N PRO A 365 15.79 -32.34 20.61
CA PRO A 365 15.50 -32.42 22.03
C PRO A 365 16.41 -33.51 22.59
N LYS A 366 17.24 -33.16 23.58
CA LYS A 366 18.03 -34.15 24.32
C LYS A 366 17.00 -35.14 24.84
N GLN A 367 16.88 -36.28 24.17
CA GLN A 367 16.30 -37.45 24.79
C GLN A 367 17.23 -37.72 25.98
N SER A 368 16.79 -37.32 27.17
CA SER A 368 17.28 -37.89 28.40
C SER A 368 17.20 -39.40 28.21
N PRO A 369 18.31 -40.14 28.33
CA PRO A 369 18.22 -41.59 28.23
C PRO A 369 17.26 -42.05 29.32
N ILE A 370 16.13 -42.60 28.90
CA ILE A 370 15.29 -43.41 29.79
C ILE A 370 16.21 -44.53 30.26
N SER A 371 16.55 -44.47 31.54
CA SER A 371 17.25 -45.54 32.22
C SER A 371 16.32 -46.74 32.25
N GLY A 372 16.62 -47.74 31.43
CA GLY A 372 15.91 -49.01 31.43
C GLY A 372 15.43 -49.44 30.06
N GLN A 373 16.36 -49.84 29.20
CA GLN A 373 16.11 -50.90 28.22
C GLN A 373 17.44 -51.58 27.89
N THR A 374 17.67 -52.67 28.62
CA THR A 374 18.68 -53.68 28.34
C THR A 374 18.53 -54.19 26.92
N SER A 375 19.63 -54.13 26.18
CA SER A 375 19.88 -54.74 24.87
C SER A 375 19.28 -56.14 24.72
N LEU A 376 18.38 -56.29 23.76
CA LEU A 376 17.94 -57.57 23.17
C LEU A 376 18.86 -58.02 22.01
N ASP A 377 19.92 -57.28 21.73
CA ASP A 377 20.90 -57.55 20.66
C ASP A 377 22.06 -58.45 21.11
N SER A 378 22.13 -58.83 22.39
CA SER A 378 23.10 -59.80 22.92
C SER A 378 22.64 -61.25 22.82
N PHE A 379 21.41 -61.53 22.36
CA PHE A 379 20.84 -62.89 22.32
C PHE A 379 21.03 -63.62 20.97
N PHE A 380 21.37 -62.93 19.87
CA PHE A 380 21.47 -63.53 18.52
C PHE A 380 22.90 -63.69 17.95
N ARG A 381 23.97 -63.45 18.73
CA ARG A 381 25.37 -63.63 18.27
C ARG A 381 26.12 -64.78 18.96
N GLY A 382 25.42 -65.89 19.26
CA GLY A 382 25.99 -67.02 20.01
C GLY A 382 25.91 -68.41 19.36
N ALA A 383 25.36 -68.57 18.15
CA ALA A 383 25.17 -69.90 17.56
C ALA A 383 25.51 -69.98 16.07
N ALA A 384 26.79 -69.94 15.73
CA ALA A 384 27.32 -70.46 14.47
C ALA A 384 28.84 -70.66 14.59
N ARG A 385 29.26 -71.78 15.20
CA ARG A 385 30.56 -72.46 15.01
C ARG A 385 30.63 -73.67 15.93
N THR A 386 30.34 -74.87 15.42
CA THR A 386 31.02 -76.15 15.71
C THR A 386 30.22 -77.32 15.16
N SER A 387 30.58 -77.75 13.95
CA SER A 387 30.72 -79.15 13.50
C SER A 387 30.89 -79.16 11.99
#